data_AF-A0A1A8ZA60-F1
#
_entry.id   AF-A0A1A8ZA60-F1
#
_cell.length_a   1.000
_cell.length_b   1.000
_cell.length_c   1.000
_cell.angle_alpha   90.00
_cell.angle_beta   90.00
_cell.angle_gamma   90.00
#
_symmetry.space_group_name_H-M   'P 1'
#
loop_
_entity.id
_entity.type
_entity.pdbx_description
1 polymer ?
#
loop_
_entity_poly.entity_id
_entity_poly.type
_entity_poly.pdbx_seq_one_letter_code
_entity_poly.pdbx_strand_id
1 'polypeptide(L)'
;MPENPDQVIRTRTITAQTVLAGRADLRVYPYRLLSILVQGAGADRVSQAVAAAEMLEAVGWELITVSEFTSSHLTYAFMRRR
;
A
#
# COMPACT_ATOMS: atom_id res chain seq x y z
N MET A 1 -1.00 10.70 10.67
CA MET A 1 0.34 10.40 11.25
C MET A 1 1.00 9.34 10.38
N PRO A 2 2.33 9.35 10.19
CA PRO A 2 3.02 8.25 9.51
C PRO A 2 2.80 6.94 10.28
N GLU A 3 2.57 5.84 9.56
CA GLU A 3 2.44 4.52 10.18
C GLU A 3 3.79 4.07 10.77
N ASN A 4 3.76 3.57 12.01
CA ASN A 4 4.93 2.98 12.64
C ASN A 4 5.30 1.66 11.90
N PRO A 5 6.58 1.40 11.57
CA PRO A 5 7.03 0.12 11.02
C PRO A 5 6.49 -1.12 11.74
N ASP A 6 6.41 -1.12 13.07
CA ASP A 6 5.87 -2.26 13.85
C ASP A 6 4.39 -2.52 13.54
N GLN A 7 3.63 -1.45 13.30
CA GLN A 7 2.23 -1.57 12.92
C GLN A 7 2.11 -2.20 11.52
N VAL A 8 2.92 -1.75 10.56
CA VAL A 8 2.94 -2.31 9.21
C VAL A 8 3.40 -3.78 9.22
N ILE A 9 4.37 -4.14 10.06
CA ILE A 9 4.81 -5.53 10.25
C ILE A 9 3.66 -6.40 10.77
N ARG A 10 2.89 -5.90 11.75
CA ARG A 10 1.75 -6.62 12.33
C ARG A 10 0.59 -6.77 11.36
N THR A 11 0.17 -5.70 10.69
CA THR A 11 -1.01 -5.69 9.80
C THR A 11 -0.70 -6.15 8.39
N ARG A 12 0.59 -6.15 8.01
CA ARG A 12 1.06 -6.31 6.62
C ARG A 12 0.34 -5.36 5.65
N THR A 13 -0.04 -4.20 6.18
CA THR A 13 -0.81 -3.19 5.47
C THR A 13 -0.14 -1.85 5.71
N ILE A 14 0.06 -1.10 4.64
CA ILE A 14 0.47 0.30 4.66
C ILE A 14 -0.58 1.13 3.94
N THR A 15 -0.84 2.35 4.37
CA THR A 15 -1.77 3.23 3.66
C THR A 15 -1.11 3.86 2.43
N ALA A 16 -1.89 4.05 1.36
CA ALA A 16 -1.43 4.78 0.19
C ALA A 16 -0.97 6.20 0.55
N GLN A 17 -1.61 6.86 1.53
CA GLN A 17 -1.18 8.17 2.01
C GLN A 17 0.26 8.16 2.55
N THR A 18 0.65 7.15 3.33
CA THR A 18 2.02 7.02 3.85
C THR A 18 3.03 6.80 2.72
N VAL A 19 2.68 5.99 1.72
CA VAL A 19 3.53 5.71 0.55
C VAL A 19 3.70 6.97 -0.30
N LEU A 20 2.60 7.62 -0.69
CA LEU A 20 2.59 8.83 -1.51
C LEU A 20 3.27 10.02 -0.83
N ALA A 21 3.23 10.08 0.50
CA ALA A 21 3.97 11.09 1.27
C ALA A 21 5.48 10.80 1.40
N GLY A 22 5.98 9.70 0.82
CA GLY A 22 7.39 9.29 0.92
C GLY A 22 7.81 8.87 2.33
N ARG A 23 6.87 8.46 3.17
CA ARG A 23 7.11 8.11 4.60
C ARG A 23 7.11 6.61 4.86
N ALA A 24 6.99 5.79 3.82
CA ALA A 24 7.02 4.35 3.93
C ALA A 24 8.45 3.85 4.17
N ASP A 25 8.78 3.43 5.40
CA ASP A 25 10.02 2.71 5.68
C ASP A 25 9.78 1.20 5.72
N LEU A 26 10.09 0.54 4.61
CA LEU A 26 9.96 -0.91 4.46
C LEU A 26 11.30 -1.66 4.56
N ARG A 27 12.38 -0.98 4.95
CA ARG A 27 13.73 -1.59 5.01
C ARG A 27 13.80 -2.70 6.06
N VAL A 28 13.11 -2.51 7.18
CA VAL A 28 13.01 -3.47 8.29
C VAL A 28 11.85 -4.46 8.13
N TYR A 29 11.07 -4.36 7.04
CA TYR A 29 9.91 -5.22 6.81
C TYR A 29 10.38 -6.63 6.37
N PRO A 30 10.07 -7.68 7.17
CA PRO A 30 10.67 -9.01 6.96
C PRO A 30 9.90 -9.87 5.97
N TYR A 31 8.68 -9.49 5.57
CA TYR A 31 7.81 -10.31 4.74
C TYR A 31 7.93 -9.97 3.25
N ARG A 32 7.60 -10.93 2.39
CA ARG A 32 7.63 -10.78 0.93
C ARG A 32 6.34 -10.22 0.35
N LEU A 33 5.24 -10.21 1.11
CA LEU A 33 3.95 -9.71 0.67
C LEU A 33 3.56 -8.51 1.53
N LEU A 34 3.04 -7.47 0.88
CA LEU A 34 2.57 -6.25 1.51
C LEU A 34 1.26 -5.84 0.85
N SER A 35 0.31 -5.34 1.63
CA SER A 35 -0.88 -4.70 1.07
C SER A 35 -0.81 -3.18 1.24
N ILE A 36 -1.28 -2.45 0.24
CA ILE A 36 -1.49 -1.02 0.27
C ILE A 36 -2.99 -0.78 0.43
N LEU A 37 -3.39 -0.08 1.49
CA LEU A 37 -4.77 0.29 1.75
C LEU A 37 -5.05 1.72 1.29
N VAL A 38 -6.08 1.89 0.48
CA VAL A 38 -6.67 3.18 0.15
C VAL A 38 -8.02 3.28 0.83
N GLN A 39 -8.21 4.34 1.62
CA GLN A 39 -9.48 4.66 2.27
C GLN A 39 -9.97 6.01 1.76
N GLY A 40 -11.26 6.12 1.42
CA GLY A 40 -11.85 7.40 1.02
C GLY A 40 -13.02 7.26 0.05
N ALA A 41 -13.70 8.37 -0.20
CA ALA A 41 -14.82 8.44 -1.14
C ALA A 41 -14.34 8.89 -2.54
N GLY A 42 -14.81 8.23 -3.60
CA GLY A 42 -14.60 8.65 -4.99
C GLY A 42 -13.99 7.58 -5.91
N ALA A 43 -14.05 7.85 -7.22
CA ALA A 43 -13.52 6.99 -8.28
C ALA A 43 -11.98 6.96 -8.35
N ASP A 44 -11.31 7.81 -7.58
CA ASP A 44 -9.85 8.01 -7.61
C ASP A 44 -9.07 6.95 -6.80
N ARG A 45 -9.74 6.01 -6.12
CA ARG A 45 -9.05 5.04 -5.24
C ARG A 45 -8.13 4.09 -5.98
N VAL A 46 -8.57 3.57 -7.13
CA VAL A 46 -7.74 2.70 -7.95
C VAL A 46 -6.52 3.46 -8.47
N SER A 47 -6.71 4.71 -8.91
CA SER A 47 -5.60 5.58 -9.32
C SER A 47 -4.60 5.80 -8.19
N GLN A 48 -5.06 6.07 -6.96
CA GLN A 48 -4.19 6.21 -5.79
C GLN A 48 -3.47 4.91 -5.43
N ALA A 49 -4.15 3.77 -5.53
CA ALA A 49 -3.55 2.45 -5.31
C ALA A 49 -2.42 2.18 -6.32
N VAL A 50 -2.66 2.48 -7.60
CA VAL A 50 -1.67 2.33 -8.68
C VAL A 50 -0.49 3.29 -8.48
N ALA A 51 -0.74 4.56 -8.21
CA ALA A 51 0.33 5.54 -7.97
C ALA A 51 1.20 5.16 -6.76
N ALA A 52 0.60 4.66 -5.68
CA ALA A 52 1.35 4.17 -4.53
C ALA A 52 2.16 2.91 -4.88
N ALA A 53 1.60 2.00 -5.68
CA ALA A 53 2.30 0.82 -6.16
C ALA A 53 3.54 1.19 -6.99
N GLU A 54 3.42 2.13 -7.95
CA GLU A 54 4.52 2.61 -8.78
C GLU A 54 5.70 3.16 -7.94
N MET A 55 5.42 3.90 -6.88
CA MET A 55 6.46 4.38 -5.96
C MET A 55 7.19 3.24 -5.26
N LEU A 56 6.48 2.16 -4.90
CA LEU A 56 7.09 0.98 -4.28
C LEU A 56 7.83 0.11 -5.29
N GLU A 57 7.43 0.11 -6.57
CA GLU A 57 8.16 -0.61 -7.62
C GLU A 57 9.58 -0.08 -7.78
N ALA A 58 9.77 1.24 -7.66
CA ALA A 58 11.10 1.87 -7.69
C ALA A 58 12.06 1.35 -6.59
N VAL A 59 11.53 0.79 -5.50
CA VAL A 59 12.30 0.24 -4.37
C VAL A 59 12.20 -1.28 -4.26
N GLY A 60 11.86 -1.96 -5.36
CA GLY A 60 11.95 -3.41 -5.48
C GLY A 60 10.68 -4.18 -5.08
N TRP A 61 9.51 -3.53 -5.15
CA TRP A 61 8.23 -4.23 -5.08
C TRP A 61 7.64 -4.44 -6.48
N GLU A 62 6.64 -5.31 -6.56
CA GLU A 62 5.94 -5.68 -7.79
C GLU A 62 4.45 -5.73 -7.47
N LEU A 63 3.63 -5.03 -8.24
CA LEU A 63 2.18 -5.08 -8.08
C LEU A 63 1.65 -6.44 -8.57
N ILE A 64 0.96 -7.16 -7.68
CA ILE A 64 0.32 -8.44 -8.00
C ILE A 64 -1.11 -8.21 -8.49
N THR A 65 -1.91 -7.44 -7.73
CA THR A 65 -3.31 -7.18 -8.04
C THR A 65 -3.86 -5.99 -7.27
N VAL A 66 -4.94 -5.40 -7.78
CA VAL A 66 -5.75 -4.38 -7.10
C VAL A 66 -7.16 -4.94 -6.90
N SER A 67 -7.66 -4.87 -5.68
CA SER A 67 -8.99 -5.33 -5.30
C SER A 67 -9.79 -4.17 -4.70
N GLU A 68 -10.91 -3.84 -5.31
CA GLU A 68 -11.83 -2.82 -4.80
C GLU A 68 -13.01 -3.47 -4.08
N PHE A 69 -13.29 -2.98 -2.87
CA PHE A 69 -14.43 -3.37 -2.06
C PHE A 69 -15.41 -2.20 -2.03
N THR A 70 -16.34 -2.21 -2.99
CA THR A 70 -17.28 -1.10 -3.23
C THR A 70 -18.19 -0.82 -2.04
N SER A 71 -18.57 -1.85 -1.28
CA SER A 71 -19.42 -1.75 -0.09
C SER A 71 -18.75 -1.10 1.12
N SER A 72 -17.42 -1.15 1.21
CA SER A 72 -16.64 -0.60 2.33
C SER A 72 -15.81 0.62 1.96
N HIS A 73 -15.86 1.07 0.70
CA HIS A 73 -15.03 2.15 0.17
C HIS A 73 -13.53 1.94 0.41
N LEU A 74 -13.11 0.68 0.41
CA LEU A 74 -11.71 0.28 0.56
C LEU A 74 -11.19 -0.25 -0.77
N THR A 75 -9.96 0.14 -1.09
CA THR A 75 -9.22 -0.47 -2.20
C THR A 75 -7.90 -0.97 -1.67
N TYR A 76 -7.55 -2.20 -2.02
CA TYR A 76 -6.29 -2.83 -1.67
C TYR A 76 -5.44 -3.07 -2.91
N ALA A 77 -4.18 -2.67 -2.87
CA ALA A 77 -3.17 -3.15 -3.81
C ALA A 77 -2.31 -4.20 -3.09
N PHE A 78 -2.07 -5.35 -3.70
CA PHE A 78 -1.19 -6.37 -3.15
C PHE A 78 0.13 -6.35 -3.88
N MET A 79 1.22 -6.21 -3.13
CA MET A 79 2.58 -6.10 -3.63
C MET A 79 3.40 -7.32 -3.21
N ARG A 80 4.34 -7.73 -4.06
CA ARG A 80 5.38 -8.72 -3.76
C ARG A 80 6.75 -8.08 -3.80
N ARG A 81 7.61 -8.40 -2.84
CA ARG A 81 9.03 -8.02 -2.88
C ARG A 81 9.75 -8.84 -3.95
N ARG A 82 10.39 -8.14 -4.89
CA ARG A 82 11.22 -8.74 -5.95
C ARG A 82 12.47 -9.39 -5.37
#